data_AF-A0A937T5D8-F1
#
_entry.id   AF-A0A937T5D8-F1
#
_cell.length_a   1.000
_cell.length_b   1.000
_cell.length_c   1.000
_cell.angle_alpha   90.00
_cell.angle_beta   90.00
_cell.angle_gamma   90.00
#
_symmetry.space_group_name_H-M   'P 1'
#
loop_
_entity.id
_entity.type
_entity.pdbx_description
1 polymer ?
#
loop_
_entity_poly.entity_id
_entity_poly.type
_entity_poly.pdbx_seq_one_letter_code
_entity_poly.pdbx_strand_id
1 'polypeptide(L)' 'MGKQQSIGALWLKEAKSGMVYMSGVIEIDKQKTQIVVFKNDKEQDNQPDYRILENKSTEQREKEEKVEEVNIDQIPF' A
#
# COMPACT_ATOMS: atom_id res chain seq x y z
N MET A 1 18.49 23.87 7.01
CA MET A 1 18.29 22.54 6.39
C MET A 1 17.13 21.85 7.09
N GLY A 2 16.00 21.64 6.42
CA GLY A 2 14.89 20.89 7.00
C GLY A 2 15.29 19.43 7.20
N LYS A 3 15.03 18.88 8.39
CA LYS A 3 15.31 17.48 8.71
C LYS A 3 14.35 16.62 7.87
N GLN A 4 14.85 15.86 6.90
CA GLN A 4 14.02 14.90 6.18
C GLN A 4 13.47 13.90 7.21
N GLN A 5 12.14 13.84 7.34
CA GLN A 5 11.48 12.86 8.17
C GLN A 5 11.28 11.60 7.33
N SER A 6 11.72 10.45 7.84
CA SER A 6 11.38 9.17 7.23
C SER A 6 9.89 8.93 7.41
N ILE A 7 9.21 8.59 6.31
CA ILE A 7 7.80 8.22 6.32
C ILE A 7 7.61 6.70 6.32
N GLY A 8 8.67 5.90 6.47
CA GLY A 8 8.50 4.45 6.42
C GLY A 8 9.78 3.64 6.32
N ALA A 9 9.61 2.33 6.17
CA ALA A 9 10.71 1.40 5.97
C ALA A 9 10.26 0.24 5.08
N LEU A 10 11.21 -0.27 4.28
CA LEU A 10 11.03 -1.43 3.42
C LEU A 10 12.10 -2.46 3.77
N TRP A 11 11.71 -3.73 3.78
CA TRP A 11 12.60 -4.87 3.94
C TRP A 11 12.72 -5.60 2.61
N LEU A 12 13.95 -5.97 2.24
CA LEU A 12 14.22 -6.84 1.09
C LEU A 12 13.85 -8.28 1.45
N LYS A 13 13.10 -8.93 0.56
CA LYS A 13 12.56 -10.27 0.73
C LYS A 13 12.74 -11.06 -0.57
N GLU A 14 12.80 -12.38 -0.45
CA GLU A 14 12.86 -13.31 -1.56
C GLU A 14 11.67 -14.26 -1.47
N ALA A 15 10.94 -14.43 -2.57
CA ALA A 15 9.85 -15.38 -2.66
C ALA A 15 10.40 -16.79 -2.91
N LYS A 16 9.58 -17.83 -2.68
CA LYS A 16 9.96 -19.22 -2.96
C LYS A 16 10.31 -19.47 -4.43
N SER A 17 9.83 -18.63 -5.34
CA SER A 17 10.17 -18.67 -6.77
C SER A 17 11.54 -18.05 -7.10
N GLY A 18 12.27 -17.52 -6.12
CA GLY A 18 13.50 -16.76 -6.31
C GLY A 18 13.28 -15.28 -6.68
N MET A 19 12.03 -14.82 -6.71
CA MET A 19 11.72 -13.42 -7.00
C MET A 19 12.07 -12.52 -5.81
N VAL A 20 12.95 -11.54 -6.02
CA VAL A 20 13.28 -10.52 -5.02
C VAL A 20 12.26 -9.39 -5.07
N TYR A 21 11.76 -9.00 -3.90
CA TYR A 21 10.80 -7.91 -3.73
C TYR A 21 11.08 -7.17 -2.41
N MET A 22 10.47 -6.00 -2.24
CA MET A 22 10.50 -5.30 -0.96
C MET A 22 9.10 -5.21 -0.38
N SER A 23 9.00 -5.20 0.94
CA SER A 23 7.72 -5.06 1.63
C SER A 23 7.93 -4.30 2.91
N GLY A 24 6.97 -3.47 3.32
CA GLY A 24 7.06 -2.74 4.57
C GLY A 24 5.88 -1.82 4.80
N VAL A 25 6.12 -0.76 5.57
CA VAL A 25 5.08 0.18 6.00
C VAL A 25 5.52 1.59 5.68
N ILE A 26 4.61 2.36 5.10
CA ILE A 26 4.74 3.81 4.93
C ILE A 26 3.61 4.52 5.68
N GLU A 27 3.86 5.74 6.11
CA GLU A 27 2.91 6.62 6.79
C GLU A 27 2.63 7.82 5.90
N ILE A 28 1.42 7.88 5.36
CA ILE A 28 0.92 8.99 4.55
C ILE A 28 -0.30 9.55 5.27
N ASP A 29 -0.36 10.86 5.46
CA ASP A 29 -1.48 11.53 6.16
C ASP A 29 -1.82 10.93 7.54
N LYS A 30 -0.79 10.48 8.28
CA LYS A 30 -0.88 9.79 9.59
C LYS A 30 -1.51 8.40 9.53
N GLN A 31 -1.76 7.87 8.34
CA GLN A 31 -2.24 6.52 8.13
C GLN A 31 -1.07 5.61 7.73
N LYS A 32 -0.91 4.51 8.47
CA LYS A 32 0.08 3.48 8.14
C LYS A 32 -0.49 2.54 7.09
N THR A 33 0.18 2.48 5.94
CA THR A 33 -0.18 1.61 4.83
C THR A 33 0.92 0.58 4.62
N GLN A 34 0.54 -0.69 4.61
CA GLN A 34 1.44 -1.75 4.19
C GLN A 34 1.57 -1.74 2.68
N ILE A 35 2.81 -1.79 2.20
CA ILE A 35 3.10 -1.80 0.77
C ILE A 35 4.04 -2.94 0.40
N VAL A 36 3.95 -3.36 -0.85
CA VAL A 36 4.87 -4.29 -1.50
C VAL A 36 5.39 -3.62 -2.76
N VAL A 37 6.70 -3.69 -2.96
CA VAL A 37 7.39 -3.07 -4.09
C VAL A 37 8.05 -4.16 -4.92
N PHE A 38 7.75 -4.16 -6.22
CA PHE A 38 8.34 -5.06 -7.19
C PHE A 38 9.10 -4.25 -8.24
N LYS A 39 10.12 -4.86 -8.83
CA LYS A 39 10.72 -4.31 -10.06
C LYS A 39 9.63 -4.22 -11.12
N ASN A 40 9.59 -3.10 -11.83
CA ASN A 40 8.69 -2.90 -12.95
C ASN A 40 9.29 -3.50 -14.22
N ASP A 41 8.44 -3.97 -15.12
CA ASP A 41 8.85 -4.48 -16.43
C ASP A 41 9.09 -3.28 -17.36
N LYS A 42 10.17 -2.54 -17.08
CA LYS A 42 10.55 -1.33 -17.79
C LYS A 42 11.10 -1.67 -19.18
N GLU A 43 10.44 -1.17 -20.22
CA GLU A 43 10.84 -1.27 -21.63
C GLU A 43 11.44 0.05 -22.16
N GLN A 44 11.03 1.18 -21.60
CA GLN A 44 11.44 2.53 -22.04
C GLN A 44 11.86 3.39 -20.85
N ASP A 45 12.73 4.39 -21.08
CA ASP A 45 13.31 5.16 -19.97
C ASP A 45 12.30 6.07 -19.24
N ASN A 46 11.16 6.36 -19.87
CA ASN A 46 10.06 7.14 -19.29
C ASN A 46 9.18 6.34 -18.31
N GLN A 47 9.46 5.05 -18.09
CA GLN A 47 8.73 4.20 -17.17
C GLN A 47 9.46 4.09 -15.82
N PRO A 48 8.71 3.92 -14.71
CA PRO A 48 9.31 3.76 -13.39
C PRO A 48 10.06 2.43 -13.27
N ASP A 49 11.11 2.40 -12.44
CA ASP A 49 11.89 1.18 -12.19
C ASP A 49 11.18 0.19 -11.26
N TYR A 50 10.26 0.69 -10.42
CA TYR A 50 9.54 -0.09 -9.43
C TYR A 50 8.05 0.24 -9.46
N ARG A 51 7.23 -0.77 -9.17
CA ARG A 51 5.79 -0.64 -8.95
C ARG A 51 5.46 -0.96 -7.49
N ILE A 52 4.56 -0.18 -6.91
CA ILE A 52 4.12 -0.32 -5.52
C ILE A 52 2.69 -0.82 -5.53
N LEU A 53 2.43 -1.88 -4.77
CA LEU A 53 1.10 -2.42 -4.53
C LEU A 53 0.73 -2.16 -3.07
N GLU A 54 -0.50 -1.70 -2.85
CA GLU A 54 -1.08 -1.65 -1.51
C GLU A 54 -1.37 -3.07 -1.04
N ASN A 55 -0.85 -3.42 0.13
CA ASN A 55 -1.16 -4.68 0.79
C ASN A 55 -2.29 -4.42 1.78
N LYS A 56 -3.54 -4.39 1.29
CA LYS A 56 -4.70 -4.38 2.17
C LYS A 56 -4.75 -5.70 2.93
N SER A 57 -4.51 -5.66 4.24
CA SER A 57 -4.79 -6.80 5.11
C SER A 57 -6.28 -7.16 5.00
N THR A 58 -6.62 -8.45 5.13
CA THR A 58 -8.00 -8.95 5.02
C THR A 58 -9.00 -8.15 5.88
N GLU A 59 -8.58 -7.68 7.06
CA GLU A 59 -9.39 -6.87 7.98
C GLU A 59 -9.81 -5.49 7.42
N GLN A 60 -9.05 -4.92 6.47
CA GLN A 60 -9.42 -3.63 5.84
C GLN A 60 -10.47 -3.78 4.73
N ARG A 61 -10.51 -4.94 4.04
CA ARG A 61 -11.57 -5.23 3.06
C ARG A 61 -12.95 -5.34 3.72
N GLU A 62 -13.00 -6.00 4.88
CA GLU A 62 -14.25 -6.18 5.64
C GLU A 62 -14.82 -4.86 6.18
N LYS A 63 -13.98 -3.83 6.39
CA LYS A 63 -14.41 -2.51 6.85
C LYS A 63 -14.96 -1.63 5.74
N GLU A 64 -14.45 -1.76 4.51
CA GLU A 64 -14.92 -1.00 3.34
C GLU A 64 -16.28 -1.53 2.85
N GLU A 65 -16.50 -2.86 2.85
CA GLU A 65 -17.80 -3.45 2.47
C GLU A 65 -18.92 -3.11 3.46
N LYS A 66 -18.60 -2.88 4.74
CA LYS A 66 -19.62 -2.59 5.77
C LYS A 66 -20.11 -1.15 5.79
N VAL A 67 -19.44 -0.22 5.10
CA VAL A 67 -19.82 1.21 5.07
C VAL A 67 -20.78 1.51 3.91
N GLU A 68 -20.79 0.71 2.83
CA GLU A 68 -21.72 0.89 1.72
C GLU A 68 -23.16 0.42 2.02
N GLU A 69 -23.37 -0.40 3.05
CA GLU A 69 -24.72 -0.81 3.50
C GLU A 69 -25.37 0.13 4.54
N VAL A 70 -24.90 1.39 4.69
CA VAL A 70 -25.66 2.37 5.48
C VAL A 70 -26.87 2.80 4.65
N ASN A 71 -27.98 2.11 4.88
CA ASN A 71 -29.28 2.34 4.28
C ASN A 71 -29.75 3.77 4.62
N ILE A 72 -29.51 4.71 3.70
CA ILE A 72 -29.86 6.14 3.78
C ILE A 72 -31.34 6.39 4.11
N ASP A 73 -32.20 5.39 3.91
CA ASP A 73 -33.62 5.42 4.26
C ASP A 73 -33.90 5.29 5.77
N GLN A 74 -32.89 5.00 6.61
CA GLN A 74 -33.01 4.89 8.07
C GLN A 74 -32.43 6.07 8.85
N ILE A 75 -32.12 7.20 8.20
CA ILE A 75 -31.68 8.41 8.91
C ILE A 75 -32.94 9.24 9.26
N PRO A 76 -33.49 9.17 10.50
CA PRO A 76 -34.50 10.13 10.92
C PRO A 76 -33.87 11.51 11.03
N PHE A 77 -34.54 12.52 10.50
CA PHE A 77 -34.26 13.94 10.76
C PHE A 77 -34.47 14.29 12.23
#